data_AF-A0A2G4JJN7-F1
#
_entry.id   AF-A0A2G4JJN7-F1
#
_cell.length_a   1.000
_cell.length_b   1.000
_cell.length_c   1.000
_cell.angle_alpha   90.00
_cell.angle_beta   90.00
_cell.angle_gamma   90.00
#
_symmetry.space_group_name_H-M   'P 1'
#
loop_
_entity.id
_entity.type
_entity.pdbx_description
1 polymer ?
#
loop_
_entity_poly.entity_id
_entity_poly.type
_entity_poly.pdbx_seq_one_letter_code
_entity_poly.pdbx_strand_id
1 'polypeptide(L)'
;MVIDTSALLAILQDEPERRAFNEAIEAADTRAMSMANFVEASTVIESRYGAEGIRDLDLFIERAAIDRGEPLLFKGGDFDQTDVFCG
;
A
#
# COMPACT_ATOMS: atom_id res chain seq x y z
N MET A 1 -8.25 12.32 4.11
CA MET A 1 -6.78 12.33 4.23
C MET A 1 -6.16 11.56 3.08
N VAL A 2 -4.95 11.95 2.69
CA VAL A 2 -4.13 11.21 1.72
C VAL A 2 -3.11 10.39 2.51
N ILE A 3 -3.02 9.09 2.22
CA ILE A 3 -2.17 8.13 2.90
C ILE A 3 -0.92 7.88 2.05
N ASP A 4 0.23 8.02 2.70
CA ASP A 4 1.53 7.79 2.09
C ASP A 4 2.00 6.34 2.26
N THR A 5 2.92 5.90 1.39
CA THR A 5 3.59 4.60 1.51
C THR A 5 4.18 4.40 2.89
N SER A 6 4.89 5.41 3.41
CA SER A 6 5.55 5.33 4.72
C SER A 6 4.58 5.05 5.88
N ALA A 7 3.39 5.66 5.86
CA ALA A 7 2.36 5.42 6.88
C ALA A 7 1.81 3.99 6.81
N LEU A 8 1.60 3.44 5.61
CA LEU A 8 1.18 2.05 5.43
C LEU A 8 2.24 1.06 5.92
N LEU A 9 3.50 1.30 5.55
CA LEU A 9 4.62 0.47 5.96
C LEU A 9 4.81 0.50 7.47
N ALA A 10 4.67 1.66 8.11
CA ALA A 10 4.73 1.76 9.57
C ALA A 10 3.64 0.94 10.26
N ILE A 11 2.43 0.91 9.70
CA ILE A 11 1.33 0.10 10.24
C ILE A 11 1.57 -1.39 10.07
N LEU A 12 1.92 -1.83 8.86
CA LEU A 12 2.07 -3.25 8.52
C LEU A 12 3.30 -3.88 9.17
N GLN A 13 4.33 -3.08 9.46
CA GLN A 13 5.57 -3.56 10.08
C GLN A 13 5.60 -3.39 11.61
N ASP A 14 4.48 -2.97 12.22
CA ASP A 14 4.38 -2.72 13.67
C ASP A 14 5.41 -1.69 14.18
N GLU A 15 5.63 -0.62 13.41
CA GLU A 15 6.51 0.49 13.83
C GLU A 15 5.87 1.30 14.98
N PRO A 16 6.66 2.04 15.78
CA PRO A 16 6.17 2.80 16.93
C PRO A 16 5.02 3.78 16.59
N GLU A 17 5.04 4.34 15.38
CA GLU A 17 4.07 5.29 14.86
C GLU A 17 2.73 4.64 14.48
N ARG A 18 2.66 3.31 14.37
CA ARG A 18 1.47 2.55 13.94
C ARG A 18 0.19 3.04 14.61
N ARG A 19 0.23 3.18 15.94
CA ARG A 19 -0.95 3.59 16.71
C ARG A 19 -1.45 4.96 16.28
N ALA A 20 -0.54 5.93 16.13
CA ALA A 20 -0.90 7.28 15.72
C ALA A 20 -1.47 7.31 14.30
N PHE A 21 -0.91 6.53 13.37
CA PHE A 21 -1.44 6.45 12.02
C PHE A 21 -2.82 5.77 11.95
N ASN A 22 -3.04 4.68 12.68
CA ASN A 22 -4.37 4.06 12.76
C ASN A 22 -5.42 5.02 13.32
N GLU A 23 -5.11 5.73 14.41
CA GLU A 23 -6.01 6.74 14.99
C GLU A 23 -6.33 7.86 13.99
N ALA A 24 -5.34 8.32 13.22
CA ALA A 24 -5.55 9.33 12.19
C ALA A 24 -6.41 8.83 11.01
N ILE A 25 -6.21 7.58 10.58
CA ILE A 25 -6.98 6.93 9.50
C ILE A 25 -8.44 6.72 9.93
N GLU A 26 -8.67 6.24 11.16
CA GLU A 26 -10.00 6.05 11.72
C GLU A 26 -10.77 7.37 11.86
N ALA A 27 -10.08 8.45 12.27
CA ALA A 27 -10.69 9.76 12.46
C ALA A 27 -11.00 10.52 11.17
N ALA A 28 -10.42 10.13 10.01
CA ALA A 28 -10.61 10.85 8.76
C ALA A 28 -11.91 10.45 8.06
N ASP A 29 -12.74 11.38 7.57
CA ASP A 29 -14.00 11.03 6.88
C ASP A 29 -13.80 10.36 5.51
N THR A 30 -12.66 10.61 4.87
CA THR A 30 -12.30 10.03 3.56
C THR A 30 -10.85 9.62 3.62
N ARG A 31 -10.52 8.46 3.05
CA ARG A 31 -9.15 7.92 3.03
C ARG A 31 -8.81 7.60 1.58
N ALA A 32 -7.74 8.20 1.08
CA ALA A 32 -7.29 7.98 -0.27
C ALA A 32 -5.78 7.78 -0.29
N MET A 33 -5.28 7.07 -1.29
CA MET A 33 -3.88 6.96 -1.61
C MET A 33 -3.70 6.95 -3.12
N SER A 34 -2.49 7.24 -3.61
CA SER A 34 -2.20 7.09 -5.04
C SER A 34 -1.91 5.63 -5.40
N MET A 35 -2.18 5.25 -6.65
CA MET A 35 -1.73 3.95 -7.18
C MET A 35 -0.20 3.79 -7.11
N ALA A 36 0.57 4.87 -7.23
CA ALA A 36 2.03 4.80 -7.11
C ALA A 36 2.46 4.40 -5.69
N ASN A 37 1.83 4.99 -4.66
CA ASN A 37 2.10 4.66 -3.26
C ASN A 37 1.68 3.22 -2.94
N PHE A 38 0.62 2.72 -3.59
CA PHE A 38 0.19 1.34 -3.43
C PHE A 38 1.22 0.36 -4.01
N VAL A 39 1.71 0.64 -5.22
CA VAL A 39 2.75 -0.20 -5.85
C VAL A 39 4.02 -0.19 -5.01
N GLU A 40 4.49 0.97 -4.56
CA GLU A 40 5.67 1.07 -3.69
C GLU A 40 5.52 0.26 -2.40
N ALA A 41 4.38 0.41 -1.71
CA ALA A 41 4.07 -0.37 -0.51
C ALA A 41 4.07 -1.87 -0.81
N SER A 42 3.43 -2.29 -1.90
CA SER A 42 3.36 -3.71 -2.31
C SER A 42 4.74 -4.29 -2.59
N THR A 43 5.62 -3.58 -3.31
CA THR A 43 6.98 -4.04 -3.61
C THR A 43 7.79 -4.23 -2.33
N VAL A 44 7.71 -3.30 -1.38
CA VAL A 44 8.42 -3.40 -0.10
C VAL A 44 7.88 -4.57 0.75
N ILE A 45 6.56 -4.71 0.83
CA ILE A 45 5.92 -5.75 1.63
C ILE A 45 6.13 -7.15 1.02
N GLU A 46 6.01 -7.30 -0.29
CA GLU A 46 6.31 -8.55 -1.00
C GLU A 46 7.77 -8.97 -0.77
N SER A 47 8.71 -8.03 -0.89
CA SER A 47 10.13 -8.32 -0.68
C SER A 47 10.42 -8.82 0.73
N ARG A 48 9.73 -8.30 1.76
CA ARG A 48 9.98 -8.63 3.17
C ARG A 48 9.17 -9.82 3.69
N TYR A 49 7.94 -9.95 3.25
CA TYR A 49 6.94 -10.87 3.84
C TYR A 49 6.29 -11.78 2.79
N GLY A 50 6.69 -11.67 1.52
CA GLY A 50 6.19 -12.48 0.43
C GLY A 50 4.68 -12.33 0.20
N ALA A 51 4.06 -13.39 -0.31
CA ALA A 51 2.64 -13.41 -0.63
C ALA A 51 1.74 -13.24 0.60
N GLU A 52 2.20 -13.53 1.82
CA GLU A 52 1.42 -13.30 3.04
C GLU A 52 1.28 -11.82 3.33
N GLY A 53 2.37 -11.07 3.26
CA GLY A 53 2.34 -9.62 3.48
C GLY A 53 1.45 -8.88 2.47
N ILE A 54 1.45 -9.31 1.21
CA ILE A 54 0.54 -8.73 0.20
C ILE A 54 -0.92 -8.94 0.58
N ARG A 55 -1.29 -10.12 1.09
CA ARG A 55 -2.66 -10.37 1.57
C ARG A 55 -3.00 -9.47 2.75
N ASP A 56 -2.07 -9.26 3.67
CA ASP A 56 -2.29 -8.38 4.83
C ASP A 56 -2.45 -6.91 4.40
N LEU A 57 -1.66 -6.46 3.41
CA LEU A 57 -1.80 -5.14 2.80
C LEU A 57 -3.18 -4.96 2.12
N ASP A 58 -3.61 -5.93 1.31
CA ASP A 58 -4.92 -5.88 0.64
C ASP A 58 -6.07 -5.86 1.66
N LEU A 59 -6.00 -6.73 2.69
CA LEU A 59 -6.98 -6.76 3.77
C LEU A 59 -7.00 -5.44 4.54
N PHE A 60 -5.84 -4.83 4.77
CA PHE A 60 -5.75 -3.53 5.43
C PHE A 60 -6.45 -2.44 4.62
N ILE A 61 -6.16 -2.35 3.32
CA ILE A 61 -6.75 -1.35 2.41
C ILE A 61 -8.27 -1.50 2.33
N GLU A 62 -8.75 -2.73 2.20
CA GLU A 62 -10.19 -3.03 2.16
C GLU A 62 -10.88 -2.63 3.46
N ARG A 63 -10.32 -3.03 4.61
CA ARG A 63 -10.90 -2.73 5.93
C ARG A 63 -10.87 -1.25 6.28
N ALA A 64 -9.80 -0.56 5.93
CA ALA A 64 -9.65 0.87 6.15
C ALA A 64 -10.44 1.70 5.13
N ALA A 65 -11.07 1.06 4.13
CA ALA A 65 -11.82 1.71 3.04
C ALA A 65 -10.97 2.80 2.35
N ILE A 66 -9.72 2.47 2.05
CA ILE A 66 -8.79 3.38 1.37
C ILE A 66 -9.06 3.35 -0.13
N ASP A 67 -9.48 4.47 -0.67
CA ASP A 67 -9.60 4.66 -2.11
C ASP A 67 -8.19 4.77 -2.73
N ARG A 68 -7.88 3.93 -3.72
CA ARG A 68 -6.57 3.93 -4.40
C ARG A 68 -6.50 4.92 -5.56
N GLY A 69 -7.57 5.69 -5.75
CA GLY A 69 -7.76 6.56 -6.90
C GLY A 69 -7.98 5.74 -8.17
N GLU A 70 -8.64 6.34 -9.16
CA GLU A 70 -8.68 5.77 -10.50
C GLU A 70 -7.23 5.60 -10.99
N PRO A 71 -6.84 4.42 -11.48
CA PRO A 71 -5.59 4.30 -12.20
C PRO A 71 -5.74 5.23 -13.41
N LEU A 72 -4.95 6.31 -13.47
CA LEU A 72 -4.70 6.99 -14.73
C LEU A 72 -4.31 5.89 -15.69
N LEU A 73 -5.22 5.54 -16.60
CA LEU A 73 -5.15 4.43 -17.53
C LEU A 73 -3.70 4.05 -17.83
N PHE A 74 -3.17 3.08 -17.07
CA PHE A 74 -2.08 2.25 -17.55
C PHE A 74 -2.71 1.46 -18.70
N LYS A 75 -2.66 2.05 -19.90
CA LYS A 75 -2.82 1.29 -21.13
C LYS A 75 -1.70 0.25 -21.08
N GLY A 76 -2.08 -1.00 -20.81
CA GLY A 76 -1.17 -2.12 -20.78
C GLY A 76 -0.31 -2.20 -22.03
N GLY A 77 0.95 -2.51 -21.79
CA GLY A 77 2.02 -2.69 -22.75
C GLY A 77 3.33 -2.45 -22.01
N ASP A 78 4.02 -3.53 -21.65
CA ASP A 78 5.29 -3.58 -20.91
C ASP A 78 5.20 -3.60 -19.37
N PHE A 79 4.51 -4.62 -18.84
CA PHE A 79 5.06 -5.34 -17.69
C PHE A 79 5.20 -6.79 -18.12
N ASP A 80 6.34 -7.10 -18.75
CA ASP A 80 6.82 -8.46 -18.73
C ASP A 80 7.16 -8.76 -17.26
N GLN A 81 6.62 -9.84 -16.70
CA GLN A 81 6.81 -10.25 -15.29
C GLN A 81 8.26 -10.73 -14.99
N THR A 82 9.27 -10.14 -15.63
CA THR A 82 10.65 -10.62 -15.55
C THR A 82 11.67 -9.57 -15.08
N ASP A 83 11.30 -8.29 -14.93
CA ASP A 83 12.29 -7.22 -14.63
C ASP A 83 12.35 -6.73 -13.17
N VAL A 84 11.94 -7.54 -12.18
CA VAL A 84 12.18 -7.21 -10.74
C VAL A 84 13.01 -8.26 -9.99
N PHE A 85 13.51 -9.28 -10.67
CA PHE A 85 14.52 -10.19 -10.09
C PHE A 85 15.54 -10.64 -11.15
N CYS A 86 16.58 -9.84 -11.37
CA CYS A 86 17.92 -10.29 -11.74
C CYS A 86 18.89 -9.11 -11.80
N GLY A 87 19.93 -9.12 -10.94
CA GLY A 87 21.11 -8.26 -11.04
C GLY A 87 21.48 -7.52 -9.76
#